data_AF-A0A0C2CDK3-F1
#
_entry.id   AF-A0A0C2CDK3-F1
#
_cell.length_a   1.000
_cell.length_b   1.000
_cell.length_c   1.000
_cell.angle_alpha   90.00
_cell.angle_beta   90.00
_cell.angle_gamma   90.00
#
_symmetry.space_group_name_H-M   'P 1'
#
loop_
_entity.id
_entity.type
_entity.pdbx_description
1 polymer ?
#
loop_
_entity_poly.entity_id
_entity_poly.type
_entity_poly.pdbx_seq_one_letter_code
_entity_poly.pdbx_strand_id
1 'polypeptide(L)'
;LSPGLHGFHVHQFGDSTNGCISAGPHFNPFNKTHGGPKDEVRHVGDLGNVEAGADGVAHFEITDHMVKIHGEHTVVGRSLVVHAGTDDLGKGVGDKKEESLKTGNAGARSACGVIAIAAPHEQCLMGATFGNAAFTAYDDLIGVLQKVEFFFAFI
;
A
#
# COMPACT_ATOMS: atom_id res chain seq x y z
N LEU A 1 6.08 -4.47 13.16
CA LEU A 1 4.74 -3.89 13.40
C LEU A 1 4.26 -4.37 14.77
N SER A 2 3.33 -3.67 15.42
CA SER A 2 2.63 -4.30 16.56
C SER A 2 1.79 -5.47 16.04
N PRO A 3 1.54 -6.51 16.84
CA PRO A 3 0.62 -7.57 16.40
C PRO A 3 -0.77 -7.00 16.10
N GLY A 4 -1.39 -7.44 14.99
CA GLY A 4 -2.73 -7.02 14.56
C GLY A 4 -2.80 -6.34 13.19
N LEU A 5 -3.91 -5.64 12.94
CA LEU A 5 -4.22 -5.03 11.65
C LEU A 5 -3.63 -3.63 11.50
N HIS A 6 -3.00 -3.39 10.35
CA HIS A 6 -2.36 -2.14 9.98
C HIS A 6 -2.86 -1.66 8.61
N GLY A 7 -3.29 -0.39 8.53
CA GLY A 7 -3.69 0.22 7.26
C GLY A 7 -2.54 0.24 6.26
N PHE A 8 -2.84 -0.03 4.99
CA PHE A 8 -1.86 -0.18 3.94
C PHE A 8 -2.35 0.49 2.65
N HIS A 9 -1.61 1.49 2.18
CA HIS A 9 -2.10 2.37 1.12
C HIS A 9 -1.02 2.76 0.12
N VAL A 10 -1.41 3.01 -1.13
CA VAL A 10 -0.61 3.82 -2.07
C VAL A 10 -0.90 5.30 -1.82
N HIS A 11 0.15 6.07 -1.56
CA HIS A 11 0.09 7.51 -1.41
C HIS A 11 0.49 8.24 -2.70
N GLN A 12 0.02 9.47 -2.85
CA GLN A 12 0.09 10.26 -4.08
C GLN A 12 1.51 10.42 -4.63
N PHE A 13 2.49 10.68 -3.75
CA PHE A 13 3.84 11.05 -4.14
C PHE A 13 4.86 10.01 -3.68
N GLY A 14 5.91 9.80 -4.48
CA GLY A 14 7.13 9.10 -4.07
C GLY A 14 8.14 10.00 -3.37
N ASP A 15 7.72 11.18 -2.90
CA ASP A 15 8.59 12.11 -2.18
C ASP A 15 8.81 11.62 -0.74
N SER A 16 10.08 11.42 -0.38
CA SER A 16 10.52 11.01 0.95
C SER A 16 11.42 12.05 1.64
N THR A 17 11.47 13.30 1.14
CA THR A 17 12.33 14.38 1.68
C THR A 17 12.01 14.75 3.12
N ASN A 18 10.76 14.57 3.56
CA ASN A 18 10.33 14.70 4.96
C ASN A 18 9.80 13.37 5.51
N GLY A 19 10.52 12.29 5.24
CA GLY A 19 10.08 10.93 5.53
C GLY A 19 8.73 10.63 4.88
N CYS A 20 7.88 9.86 5.56
CA CYS A 20 6.60 9.47 5.01
C CYS A 20 5.56 10.59 4.96
N ILE A 21 5.82 11.76 5.53
CA ILE A 21 4.90 12.91 5.49
C ILE A 21 4.79 13.43 4.05
N SER A 22 5.92 13.54 3.35
CA SER A 22 6.00 14.03 1.96
C SER A 22 5.27 13.15 0.94
N ALA A 23 4.94 11.90 1.29
CA ALA A 23 4.15 11.01 0.44
C ALA A 23 2.76 11.58 0.08
N GLY A 24 2.25 12.56 0.85
CA GLY A 24 0.97 13.22 0.57
C GLY A 24 -0.25 12.39 0.97
N PRO A 25 -1.44 12.64 0.40
CA PRO A 25 -2.66 11.88 0.68
C PRO A 25 -2.65 10.50 0.00
N HIS A 26 -3.69 9.70 0.20
CA HIS A 26 -3.90 8.47 -0.59
C HIS A 26 -4.01 8.82 -2.08
N PHE A 27 -3.53 7.93 -2.95
CA PHE A 27 -3.63 8.15 -4.38
C PHE A 27 -5.09 8.05 -4.85
N ASN A 28 -5.66 9.19 -5.25
CA ASN A 28 -7.08 9.35 -5.55
C ASN A 28 -7.32 10.13 -6.86
N PRO A 29 -7.03 9.54 -8.04
CA PRO A 29 -7.21 10.22 -9.33
C PRO A 29 -8.68 10.49 -9.67
N PHE A 30 -9.62 9.79 -9.02
CA PHE A 30 -11.06 9.87 -9.31
C PHE A 30 -11.87 10.67 -8.29
N ASN A 31 -11.18 11.34 -7.36
CA ASN A 31 -11.79 12.17 -6.31
C ASN A 31 -12.95 11.48 -5.56
N LYS A 32 -12.72 10.23 -5.15
CA LYS A 32 -13.64 9.45 -4.31
C LYS A 32 -13.37 9.69 -2.83
N THR A 33 -14.28 9.25 -1.96
CA THR A 33 -13.97 9.10 -0.53
C THR A 33 -13.21 7.81 -0.31
N HIS A 34 -12.49 7.74 0.81
CA HIS A 34 -11.82 6.54 1.26
C HIS A 34 -12.81 5.39 1.52
N GLY A 35 -12.36 4.17 1.26
CA GLY A 35 -13.12 2.94 1.50
C GLY A 35 -12.20 1.72 1.55
N GLY A 36 -12.76 0.54 1.83
CA GLY A 36 -12.01 -0.71 1.80
C GLY A 36 -11.80 -1.26 0.39
N PRO A 37 -10.91 -2.27 0.21
CA PRO A 37 -10.53 -2.75 -1.11
C PRO A 37 -11.66 -3.40 -1.93
N LYS A 38 -12.76 -3.76 -1.28
CA LYS A 38 -13.94 -4.37 -1.92
C LYS A 38 -15.08 -3.40 -2.13
N ASP A 39 -14.94 -2.15 -1.67
CA ASP A 39 -16.00 -1.15 -1.76
C ASP A 39 -15.99 -0.48 -3.14
N GLU A 40 -17.17 -0.15 -3.67
CA GLU A 40 -17.31 0.54 -4.97
C GLU A 40 -16.78 1.98 -4.91
N VAL A 41 -16.89 2.61 -3.73
CA VAL A 41 -16.38 3.95 -3.47
C VAL A 41 -15.15 3.83 -2.59
N ARG A 42 -13.99 4.00 -3.22
CA ARG A 42 -12.68 3.99 -2.57
C ARG A 42 -11.69 4.80 -3.41
N HIS A 43 -10.57 5.17 -2.81
CA HIS A 43 -9.41 5.62 -3.56
C HIS A 43 -8.75 4.45 -4.28
N VAL A 44 -8.03 4.74 -5.38
CA VAL A 44 -7.21 3.74 -6.07
C VAL A 44 -6.14 3.17 -5.13
N GLY A 45 -5.62 3.99 -4.22
CA GLY A 45 -4.58 3.58 -3.27
C GLY A 45 -5.07 2.79 -2.05
N ASP A 46 -6.37 2.55 -1.86
CA ASP A 46 -6.88 2.00 -0.60
C ASP A 46 -6.78 0.47 -0.53
N LEU A 47 -5.65 -0.12 -0.14
CA LEU A 47 -5.47 -1.58 -0.15
C LEU A 47 -6.03 -2.28 1.12
N GLY A 48 -6.55 -1.51 2.07
CA GLY A 48 -7.16 -1.99 3.31
C GLY A 48 -6.12 -2.27 4.39
N ASN A 49 -6.23 -3.42 5.05
CA ASN A 49 -5.34 -3.78 6.16
C ASN A 49 -4.45 -4.98 5.82
N VAL A 50 -3.23 -4.97 6.36
CA VAL A 50 -2.35 -6.13 6.47
C VAL A 50 -2.26 -6.58 7.93
N GLU A 51 -2.11 -7.88 8.18
CA GLU A 51 -2.06 -8.43 9.53
C GLU A 51 -0.62 -8.83 9.91
N ALA A 52 -0.12 -8.25 11.00
CA ALA A 52 1.16 -8.61 11.57
C ALA A 52 1.00 -9.65 12.68
N GLY A 53 1.83 -10.68 12.65
CA GLY A 53 1.91 -11.72 13.67
C GLY A 53 2.53 -11.23 14.98
N ALA A 54 2.67 -12.15 15.94
CA ALA A 54 3.27 -11.87 17.26
C ALA A 54 4.75 -11.47 17.17
N ASP A 55 5.44 -11.89 16.11
CA ASP A 55 6.81 -11.51 15.76
C ASP A 55 6.90 -10.14 15.06
N GLY A 56 5.76 -9.48 14.82
CA GLY A 56 5.66 -8.18 14.18
C GLY A 56 5.82 -8.22 12.66
N VAL A 57 5.80 -9.42 12.05
CA VAL A 57 5.91 -9.63 10.60
C VAL A 57 4.53 -9.78 9.98
N ALA A 58 4.26 -9.06 8.89
CA ALA A 58 3.05 -9.19 8.11
C ALA A 58 3.37 -9.89 6.78
N HIS A 59 2.87 -11.11 6.59
CA HIS A 59 2.92 -11.83 5.32
C HIS A 59 1.58 -11.67 4.61
N PHE A 60 1.58 -11.11 3.41
CA PHE A 60 0.35 -10.87 2.67
C PHE A 60 0.55 -11.00 1.16
N GLU A 61 -0.56 -11.32 0.50
CA GLU A 61 -0.69 -11.31 -0.96
C GLU A 61 -1.98 -10.54 -1.27
N ILE A 62 -1.85 -9.48 -2.06
CA ILE A 62 -2.97 -8.59 -2.39
C ILE A 62 -3.06 -8.51 -3.91
N THR A 63 -4.23 -8.86 -4.43
CA THR A 63 -4.63 -8.61 -5.81
C THR A 63 -5.62 -7.46 -5.84
N ASP A 64 -5.35 -6.45 -6.67
CA ASP A 64 -6.21 -5.27 -6.79
C ASP A 64 -6.45 -4.89 -8.26
N HIS A 65 -7.71 -4.58 -8.60
CA HIS A 65 -8.10 -4.30 -9.98
C HIS A 65 -7.96 -2.81 -10.36
N MET A 66 -7.88 -1.90 -9.39
CA MET A 66 -7.73 -0.46 -9.59
C MET A 66 -6.26 -0.05 -9.68
N VAL A 67 -5.37 -0.71 -8.93
CA VAL A 67 -3.94 -0.42 -8.95
C VAL A 67 -3.31 -0.93 -10.25
N LYS A 68 -2.71 0.00 -11.02
CA LYS A 68 -2.05 -0.26 -12.30
C LYS A 68 -0.59 0.18 -12.25
N ILE A 69 0.28 -0.55 -12.94
CA ILE A 69 1.70 -0.18 -13.10
C ILE A 69 2.01 0.46 -14.46
N HIS A 70 0.99 0.65 -15.30
CA HIS A 70 1.05 1.29 -16.61
C HIS A 70 -0.12 2.27 -16.79
N GLY A 71 -0.06 3.08 -17.84
CA GLY A 71 -1.11 4.07 -18.17
C GLY A 71 -1.07 5.33 -17.31
N GLU A 72 -2.04 6.22 -17.53
CA GLU A 72 -2.11 7.54 -16.90
C GLU A 72 -2.19 7.46 -15.36
N HIS A 73 -2.84 6.43 -14.83
CA HIS A 73 -3.06 6.25 -13.39
C HIS A 73 -2.10 5.23 -12.79
N THR A 74 -0.92 5.08 -13.38
CA THR A 74 0.13 4.22 -12.84
C THR A 74 0.51 4.64 -11.41
N VAL A 75 0.83 3.64 -10.59
CA VAL A 75 1.40 3.82 -9.25
C VAL A 75 2.93 3.86 -9.24
N VAL A 76 3.59 3.62 -10.38
CA VAL A 76 5.04 3.75 -10.50
C VAL A 76 5.47 5.18 -10.16
N GLY A 77 6.50 5.32 -9.32
CA GLY A 77 7.00 6.61 -8.81
C GLY A 77 6.19 7.20 -7.65
N ARG A 78 5.14 6.52 -7.21
CA ARG A 78 4.39 6.84 -5.98
C ARG A 78 4.96 6.10 -4.79
N SER A 79 4.31 6.13 -3.63
CA SER A 79 4.77 5.39 -2.45
C SER A 79 3.73 4.43 -1.91
N LEU A 80 4.18 3.30 -1.37
CA LEU A 80 3.39 2.45 -0.49
C LEU A 80 3.67 2.86 0.95
N VAL A 81 2.64 2.88 1.79
CA VAL A 81 2.70 3.30 3.19
C VAL A 81 1.97 2.29 4.05
N VAL A 82 2.63 1.83 5.12
CA VAL A 82 2.00 1.07 6.20
C VAL A 82 1.81 1.96 7.41
N HIS A 83 0.63 1.89 8.01
CA HIS A 83 0.22 2.72 9.13
C HIS A 83 0.42 2.02 10.47
N ALA A 84 0.47 2.80 11.55
CA ALA A 84 0.63 2.29 12.92
C ALA A 84 -0.66 1.68 13.48
N GLY A 85 -1.83 2.08 12.98
CA GLY A 85 -3.13 1.57 13.40
C GLY A 85 -3.92 0.91 12.28
N THR A 86 -5.05 0.34 12.67
CA THR A 86 -6.03 -0.28 11.77
C THR A 86 -6.78 0.77 10.96
N ASP A 87 -6.90 0.52 9.66
CA ASP A 87 -7.80 1.22 8.76
C ASP A 87 -9.26 0.78 9.02
N ASP A 88 -10.14 1.74 9.29
CA ASP A 88 -11.57 1.54 9.52
C ASP A 88 -12.41 1.42 8.23
N LEU A 89 -11.78 1.48 7.06
CA LEU A 89 -12.33 1.25 5.73
C LEU A 89 -13.43 2.23 5.36
N GLY A 90 -13.37 3.47 5.86
CA GLY A 90 -14.39 4.49 5.61
C GLY A 90 -15.67 4.28 6.44
N LYS A 91 -15.64 3.41 7.45
CA LYS A 91 -16.82 3.01 8.25
C LYS A 91 -16.89 3.67 9.63
N GLY A 92 -16.01 4.64 9.88
CA GLY A 92 -16.05 5.46 11.08
C GLY A 92 -17.36 6.26 11.17
N VAL A 93 -17.90 6.37 12.38
CA VAL A 93 -19.16 7.07 12.69
C VAL A 93 -18.93 8.16 13.74
N GLY A 94 -19.90 9.08 13.87
CA GLY A 94 -19.81 10.20 14.81
C GLY A 94 -18.59 11.07 14.52
N ASP A 95 -17.83 11.41 15.56
CA ASP A 95 -16.64 12.27 15.49
C ASP A 95 -15.51 11.69 14.61
N LYS A 96 -15.53 10.37 14.35
CA LYS A 96 -14.54 9.69 13.49
C LYS A 96 -14.87 9.76 12.00
N LYS A 97 -16.10 10.12 11.63
CA LYS A 97 -16.60 9.98 10.26
C LYS A 97 -15.81 10.81 9.26
N GLU A 98 -15.46 12.05 9.61
CA GLU A 98 -14.79 12.95 8.68
C GLU A 98 -13.42 12.41 8.27
N GLU A 99 -12.61 11.99 9.24
CA GLU A 99 -11.27 11.45 8.97
C GLU A 99 -11.34 10.03 8.40
N SER A 100 -12.34 9.24 8.79
CA SER A 100 -12.60 7.91 8.21
C SER A 100 -12.76 8.00 6.69
N LEU A 101 -13.59 8.93 6.20
CA LEU A 101 -13.82 9.14 4.76
C LEU A 101 -12.60 9.72 4.01
N LYS A 102 -11.53 10.10 4.72
CA LYS A 102 -10.29 10.65 4.14
C LYS A 102 -9.14 9.65 4.17
N THR A 103 -8.93 8.96 5.29
CA THR A 103 -7.71 8.19 5.56
C THR A 103 -7.96 6.86 6.28
N GLY A 104 -9.22 6.54 6.57
CA GLY A 104 -9.54 5.32 7.32
C GLY A 104 -9.14 5.37 8.79
N ASN A 105 -8.80 6.54 9.34
CA ASN A 105 -8.34 6.69 10.73
C ASN A 105 -7.13 5.77 11.10
N ALA A 106 -6.32 5.35 10.13
CA ALA A 106 -5.21 4.40 10.36
C ALA A 106 -4.04 4.98 11.19
N GLY A 107 -4.06 6.29 11.47
CA GLY A 107 -3.08 6.95 12.32
C GLY A 107 -1.73 7.17 11.65
N ALA A 108 -0.66 7.18 12.46
CA ALA A 108 0.69 7.53 12.01
C ALA A 108 1.23 6.61 10.90
N ARG A 109 2.10 7.14 10.04
CA ARG A 109 2.76 6.38 8.97
C ARG A 109 4.00 5.71 9.55
N SER A 110 3.99 4.38 9.67
CA SER A 110 5.08 3.61 10.28
C SER A 110 6.27 3.47 9.35
N ALA A 111 6.01 3.20 8.07
CA ALA A 111 7.04 3.11 7.04
C ALA A 111 6.44 3.40 5.67
N CYS A 112 7.30 3.79 4.74
CA CYS A 112 6.93 4.06 3.35
C CYS A 112 8.09 3.75 2.42
N GLY A 113 7.78 3.44 1.17
CA GLY A 113 8.77 3.16 0.13
C GLY A 113 8.25 3.54 -1.25
N VAL A 114 9.14 4.06 -2.10
CA VAL A 114 8.81 4.42 -3.48
C VAL A 114 8.59 3.17 -4.32
N ILE A 115 7.52 3.15 -5.11
CA ILE A 115 7.22 2.10 -6.06
C ILE A 115 8.11 2.29 -7.29
N ALA A 116 9.15 1.47 -7.41
CA ALA A 116 10.11 1.51 -8.50
C ALA A 116 9.86 0.39 -9.52
N ILE A 117 10.31 0.60 -10.76
CA ILE A 117 10.30 -0.43 -11.80
C ILE A 117 11.39 -1.46 -11.48
N ALA A 118 11.05 -2.74 -11.58
CA ALA A 118 11.96 -3.87 -11.45
C ALA A 118 12.03 -4.68 -12.76
N ALA A 119 13.03 -5.54 -12.89
CA ALA A 119 13.13 -6.44 -14.03
C ALA A 119 11.95 -7.43 -14.04
N PRO A 120 11.35 -7.72 -15.21
CA PRO A 120 10.27 -8.70 -15.32
C PRO A 120 10.77 -10.12 -14.96
N HIS A 121 9.87 -10.92 -14.40
CA HIS A 121 10.14 -12.20 -13.74
C HIS A 121 10.95 -13.22 -14.56
N GLU A 122 10.92 -13.18 -15.90
CA GLU A 122 11.72 -14.09 -16.74
C GLU A 122 13.24 -13.97 -16.55
N GLN A 123 13.73 -12.92 -15.90
CA GLN A 123 15.16 -12.75 -15.58
C GLN A 123 15.51 -13.02 -14.11
N CYS A 124 14.54 -13.35 -13.24
CA CYS A 124 14.78 -13.58 -11.80
C CYS A 124 15.07 -15.05 -11.44
N LEU A 125 14.98 -15.97 -12.41
CA LEU A 125 15.26 -17.41 -12.20
C LEU A 125 16.76 -17.74 -12.01
N MET A 126 17.66 -16.77 -12.09
CA MET A 126 19.07 -16.96 -11.75
C MET A 126 19.45 -16.21 -10.47
N GLY A 127 19.01 -16.76 -9.33
CA GLY A 127 19.82 -16.76 -8.11
C GLY A 127 20.15 -15.42 -7.45
N ALA A 128 19.22 -14.47 -7.39
CA ALA A 128 19.42 -13.26 -6.59
C ALA A 128 18.73 -13.38 -5.22
N THR A 129 19.50 -13.76 -4.19
CA THR A 129 19.11 -13.53 -2.79
C THR A 129 19.27 -12.04 -2.49
N PHE A 130 18.18 -11.29 -2.53
CA PHE A 130 18.17 -9.90 -2.05
C PHE A 130 17.94 -9.90 -0.54
N GLY A 131 18.95 -9.42 0.21
CA GLY A 131 18.85 -9.21 1.65
C GLY A 131 17.89 -8.07 2.00
N ASN A 132 17.19 -8.25 3.13
CA ASN A 132 16.39 -7.31 3.92
C ASN A 132 15.60 -6.25 3.13
N ALA A 133 14.35 -6.63 2.79
CA ALA A 133 13.32 -5.88 2.06
C ALA A 133 13.45 -5.94 0.53
N ALA A 134 12.70 -6.86 -0.08
CA ALA A 134 12.45 -6.88 -1.52
C ALA A 134 10.99 -6.44 -1.78
N PHE A 135 10.81 -5.54 -2.74
CA PHE A 135 9.52 -5.24 -3.36
C PHE A 135 9.48 -6.00 -4.68
N THR A 136 8.48 -6.85 -4.88
CA THR A 136 8.23 -7.41 -6.21
C THR A 136 6.76 -7.26 -6.54
N ALA A 137 6.47 -6.34 -7.46
CA ALA A 137 5.18 -6.22 -8.12
C ALA A 137 5.21 -7.07 -9.38
N TYR A 138 4.29 -8.03 -9.47
CA TYR A 138 4.12 -8.86 -10.67
C TYR A 138 2.88 -8.43 -11.44
N ASP A 139 2.98 -8.56 -12.76
CA ASP A 139 1.87 -8.38 -13.69
C ASP A 139 1.53 -9.75 -14.30
N ASP A 140 0.25 -10.10 -14.31
CA ASP A 140 -0.24 -11.10 -15.24
C ASP A 140 -0.32 -10.49 -16.65
N LEU A 141 -0.49 -11.29 -17.70
CA LEU A 141 -0.61 -10.85 -19.11
C LEU A 141 -1.69 -9.75 -19.38
N ILE A 142 -2.44 -9.33 -18.35
CA ILE A 142 -3.63 -8.48 -18.37
C ILE A 142 -3.43 -7.14 -17.62
N GLY A 143 -2.30 -6.88 -16.96
CA GLY A 143 -2.08 -5.53 -16.40
C GLY A 143 -2.68 -5.31 -15.00
N VAL A 144 -2.61 -6.31 -14.12
CA VAL A 144 -3.15 -6.32 -12.75
C VAL A 144 -2.04 -6.64 -11.76
N LEU A 145 -1.88 -5.79 -10.75
CA LEU A 145 -0.97 -6.06 -9.63
C LEU A 145 -1.52 -7.24 -8.82
N GLN A 146 -0.92 -8.41 -8.97
CA GLN A 146 -1.43 -9.63 -8.32
C GLN A 146 -0.75 -9.96 -7.01
N LYS A 147 0.52 -9.57 -6.86
CA LYS A 147 1.34 -9.97 -5.74
C LYS A 147 2.32 -8.88 -5.39
N VAL A 148 2.30 -8.47 -4.13
CA VAL A 148 3.33 -7.64 -3.50
C VAL A 148 3.75 -8.31 -2.22
N GLU A 149 4.94 -8.91 -2.22
CA GLU A 149 5.54 -9.41 -0.99
C GLU A 149 6.30 -8.26 -0.33
N PHE A 150 5.98 -7.98 0.93
CA PHE A 150 6.74 -7.04 1.77
C PHE A 150 7.46 -7.80 2.87
N PHE A 151 8.77 -7.64 2.92
CA PHE A 151 9.58 -8.02 4.07
C PHE A 151 10.00 -6.75 4.80
N PHE A 152 9.20 -6.31 5.78
CA PHE A 152 9.69 -5.33 6.76
C PHE A 152 10.56 -6.06 7.79
N ALA A 153 11.84 -6.24 7.48
CA ALA A 153 12.83 -6.52 8.52
C ALA A 153 13.09 -5.20 9.26
N PHE A 154 12.40 -4.98 10.37
CA PHE A 154 12.75 -3.92 11.31
C PHE A 154 14.16 -4.23 11.82
N ILE A 155 15.14 -3.40 11.47
CA ILE A 155 16.46 -3.38 12.12
C ILE A 155 16.37 -2.44 13.33
#